data_AF-A0A3B9NQ51-F1
#
_entry.id   AF-A0A3B9NQ51-F1
#
_cell.length_a   1.000
_cell.length_b   1.000
_cell.length_c   1.000
_cell.angle_alpha   90.00
_cell.angle_beta   90.00
_cell.angle_gamma   90.00
#
_symmetry.space_group_name_H-M   'P 1'
#
loop_
_entity.id
_entity.type
_entity.pdbx_description
1 polymer ?
#
loop_
_entity_poly.entity_id
_entity_poly.type
_entity_poly.pdbx_seq_one_letter_code
_entity_poly.pdbx_strand_id
1 'polypeptide(L)'
;QLPVGGFGTYEDLFTGYEAESGIKVDPDHVKYWEVFGSFWWAIGCLGMAEHYRSGPDQSVERPAIGRRTSECQVDCVNLLIPGPVDLLAPASALALDMPSQPELIQSVRDYLRDDAMQNLQGRSQFLARVAGNSLDMVLRELALGGQHQAMETQRLRRYYDATAPLGDLRARLSEDLRTGKVPLSDETIQQHLRATVVNQIAIDQPNYSGFKRALAGGSLDF
;
A
#
# COMPACT_ATOMS: atom_id res chain seq x y z
N GLN A 1 5.64 -16.93 -5.51
CA GLN A 1 5.84 -17.40 -4.11
C GLN A 1 4.58 -18.14 -3.71
N LEU A 2 4.70 -19.24 -2.98
CA LEU A 2 3.55 -20.02 -2.54
C LEU A 2 2.67 -19.22 -1.54
N PRO A 3 1.34 -19.38 -1.56
CA PRO A 3 0.42 -18.51 -0.83
C PRO A 3 0.51 -18.66 0.70
N VAL A 4 0.84 -19.85 1.21
CA VAL A 4 0.92 -20.10 2.66
C VAL A 4 2.35 -19.86 3.11
N GLY A 5 2.62 -18.63 3.55
CA GLY A 5 3.91 -18.17 4.10
C GLY A 5 5.13 -18.40 3.18
N GLY A 6 4.92 -18.64 1.89
CA GLY A 6 5.96 -18.98 0.93
C GLY A 6 6.40 -20.44 0.90
N PHE A 7 5.76 -21.33 1.66
CA PHE A 7 6.17 -22.73 1.82
C PHE A 7 5.12 -23.77 1.41
N GLY A 8 3.85 -23.39 1.23
CA GLY A 8 2.79 -24.34 0.85
C GLY A 8 1.61 -23.72 0.10
N THR A 9 0.76 -24.59 -0.44
CA THR A 9 -0.52 -24.24 -1.06
C THR A 9 -1.63 -24.14 0.00
N TYR A 10 -2.78 -23.55 -0.35
CA TYR A 10 -3.96 -23.59 0.53
C TYR A 10 -4.43 -25.03 0.74
N GLU A 11 -4.34 -25.89 -0.26
CA GLU A 11 -4.71 -27.31 -0.15
C GLU A 11 -3.83 -28.04 0.88
N ASP A 12 -2.52 -27.76 0.90
CA ASP A 12 -1.61 -28.31 1.92
C ASP A 12 -2.03 -27.86 3.33
N LEU A 13 -2.34 -26.57 3.49
CA LEU A 13 -2.77 -25.99 4.76
C LEU A 13 -4.10 -26.58 5.23
N PHE A 14 -5.08 -26.68 4.33
CA PHE A 14 -6.40 -27.21 4.65
C PHE A 14 -6.30 -28.68 5.00
N THR A 15 -5.62 -29.48 4.19
CA THR A 15 -5.41 -30.91 4.45
C THR A 15 -4.77 -31.15 5.82
N GLY A 16 -3.72 -30.40 6.16
CA GLY A 16 -3.08 -30.51 7.48
C GLY A 16 -4.00 -30.10 8.63
N TYR A 17 -4.72 -28.98 8.49
CA TYR A 17 -5.65 -28.50 9.52
C TYR A 17 -6.82 -29.47 9.73
N GLU A 18 -7.41 -29.98 8.66
CA GLU A 18 -8.53 -30.92 8.69
C GLU A 18 -8.14 -32.26 9.33
N ALA A 19 -6.92 -32.75 9.04
CA ALA A 19 -6.43 -34.01 9.61
C ALA A 19 -6.25 -33.94 11.13
N GLU A 20 -5.76 -32.81 11.66
CA GLU A 20 -5.52 -32.63 13.09
C GLU A 20 -6.78 -32.22 13.86
N SER A 21 -7.63 -31.38 13.27
CA SER A 21 -8.83 -30.84 13.93
C SER A 21 -10.07 -31.70 13.76
N GLY A 22 -10.14 -32.52 12.71
CA GLY A 22 -11.36 -33.21 12.27
C GLY A 22 -12.46 -32.29 11.71
N ILE A 23 -12.19 -30.99 11.58
CA ILE A 23 -13.15 -29.99 11.10
C ILE A 23 -12.83 -29.67 9.64
N LYS A 24 -13.85 -29.75 8.77
CA LYS A 24 -13.71 -29.35 7.36
C LYS A 24 -13.54 -27.84 7.22
N VAL A 25 -12.58 -27.43 6.41
CA VAL A 25 -12.28 -26.02 6.15
C VAL A 25 -13.13 -25.53 4.98
N ASP A 26 -13.80 -24.41 5.20
CA ASP A 26 -14.51 -23.68 4.14
C ASP A 26 -13.56 -22.62 3.55
N PRO A 27 -13.16 -22.73 2.26
CA PRO A 27 -12.29 -21.75 1.61
C PRO A 27 -12.85 -20.32 1.63
N ASP A 28 -14.17 -20.14 1.59
CA ASP A 28 -14.78 -18.81 1.63
C ASP A 28 -14.62 -18.15 3.01
N HIS A 29 -14.67 -18.95 4.08
CA HIS A 29 -14.33 -18.47 5.42
C HIS A 29 -12.86 -18.07 5.53
N VAL A 30 -11.95 -18.85 4.94
CA VAL A 30 -10.52 -18.51 4.93
C VAL A 30 -10.30 -17.19 4.21
N LYS A 31 -10.87 -17.03 3.01
CA LYS A 31 -10.81 -15.78 2.25
C LYS A 31 -11.35 -14.59 3.05
N TYR A 32 -12.47 -14.76 3.75
CA TYR A 32 -13.01 -13.72 4.64
C TYR A 32 -12.00 -13.31 5.72
N TRP A 33 -11.38 -14.28 6.40
CA TRP A 33 -10.40 -14.00 7.45
C TRP A 33 -9.10 -13.41 6.93
N GLU A 34 -8.69 -13.74 5.70
CA GLU A 34 -7.55 -13.07 5.05
C GLU A 34 -7.85 -11.60 4.77
N VAL A 35 -9.03 -11.30 4.20
CA VAL A 35 -9.47 -9.91 3.97
C VAL A 35 -9.56 -9.15 5.30
N PHE A 36 -10.20 -9.74 6.31
CA PHE A 36 -10.34 -9.12 7.62
C PHE A 36 -8.98 -8.89 8.29
N GLY A 37 -8.07 -9.87 8.21
CA GLY A 37 -6.72 -9.77 8.74
C GLY A 37 -5.95 -8.62 8.11
N SER A 38 -5.96 -8.50 6.79
CA SER A 38 -5.35 -7.38 6.07
C SER A 38 -6.00 -6.04 6.45
N PHE A 39 -7.33 -5.96 6.48
CA PHE A 39 -8.03 -4.75 6.91
C PHE A 39 -7.66 -4.31 8.33
N TRP A 40 -7.67 -5.25 9.28
CA TRP A 40 -7.32 -4.97 10.68
C TRP A 40 -5.89 -4.45 10.81
N TRP A 41 -4.96 -5.03 10.05
CA TRP A 41 -3.58 -4.55 10.02
C TRP A 41 -3.45 -3.15 9.39
N ALA A 42 -4.30 -2.78 8.42
CA ALA A 42 -4.36 -1.42 7.91
C ALA A 42 -4.70 -0.41 9.03
N ILE A 43 -5.68 -0.74 9.88
CA ILE A 43 -6.05 0.09 11.03
C ILE A 43 -4.90 0.21 12.03
N GLY A 44 -4.18 -0.89 12.29
CA GLY A 44 -2.98 -0.87 13.13
C GLY A 44 -1.90 0.08 12.60
N CYS A 45 -1.66 0.08 11.28
CA CYS A 45 -0.73 1.01 10.63
C CYS A 45 -1.19 2.46 10.81
N LEU A 46 -2.48 2.76 10.62
CA LEU A 46 -3.03 4.10 10.85
C LEU A 46 -2.84 4.57 12.31
N GLY A 47 -2.98 3.67 13.28
CA GLY A 47 -2.68 3.95 14.68
C GLY A 47 -1.22 4.38 14.90
N MET A 48 -0.27 3.79 14.16
CA MET A 48 1.14 4.20 14.24
C MET A 48 1.37 5.61 13.70
N ALA A 49 0.68 5.99 12.63
CA ALA A 49 0.72 7.35 12.09
C ALA A 49 0.14 8.37 13.09
N GLU A 50 -0.97 8.04 13.74
CA GLU A 50 -1.59 8.90 14.76
C GLU A 50 -0.71 9.05 16.00
N HIS A 51 -0.13 7.95 16.50
CA HIS A 51 0.81 8.00 17.61
C HIS A 51 2.05 8.85 17.31
N TYR A 52 2.54 8.84 16.07
CA TYR A 52 3.63 9.75 15.68
C TYR A 52 3.22 11.23 15.75
N ARG A 53 1.98 11.56 15.36
CA ARG A 53 1.49 12.94 15.32
C ARG A 53 1.15 13.50 16.70
N SER A 54 0.53 12.68 17.55
CA SER A 54 -0.11 13.16 18.78
C SER A 54 0.23 12.33 20.01
N GLY A 55 0.95 11.21 19.84
CA GLY A 55 1.38 10.34 20.94
C GLY A 55 2.73 10.75 21.55
N PRO A 56 3.11 10.10 22.66
CA PRO A 56 4.34 10.40 23.40
C PRO A 56 5.61 9.84 22.73
N ASP A 57 5.48 8.97 21.74
CA ASP A 57 6.60 8.36 21.01
C ASP A 57 6.57 8.80 19.55
N GLN A 58 7.55 9.63 19.18
CA GLN A 58 7.72 10.20 17.83
C GLN A 58 8.93 9.60 17.11
N SER A 59 9.25 8.33 17.38
CA SER A 59 10.34 7.63 16.70
C SER A 59 10.15 7.55 15.18
N VAL A 60 11.28 7.55 14.45
CA VAL A 60 11.33 7.51 12.97
C VAL A 60 10.62 6.30 12.35
N GLU A 61 10.46 5.22 13.12
CA GLU A 61 9.81 3.99 12.68
C GLU A 61 8.30 4.15 12.50
N ARG A 62 7.65 4.94 13.36
CA ARG A 62 6.20 5.08 13.37
C ARG A 62 5.61 5.63 12.07
N PRO A 63 6.11 6.75 11.50
CA PRO A 63 5.59 7.22 10.23
C PRO A 63 5.88 6.23 9.10
N ALA A 64 7.03 5.55 9.12
CA ALA A 64 7.36 4.52 8.15
C ALA A 64 6.40 3.31 8.22
N ILE A 65 6.05 2.85 9.43
CA ILE A 65 5.04 1.80 9.65
C ILE A 65 3.66 2.30 9.25
N GLY A 66 3.32 3.55 9.52
CA GLY A 66 2.05 4.14 9.11
C GLY A 66 1.81 4.06 7.60
N ARG A 67 2.86 4.24 6.80
CA ARG A 67 2.83 4.10 5.34
C ARG A 67 2.68 2.66 4.85
N ARG A 68 2.83 1.64 5.72
CA ARG A 68 2.55 0.24 5.39
C ARG A 68 1.05 -0.07 5.30
N THR A 69 0.17 0.87 5.60
CA THR A 69 -1.27 0.72 5.33
C THR A 69 -1.57 0.39 3.87
N SER A 70 -0.72 0.79 2.92
CA SER A 70 -0.91 0.48 1.49
C SER A 70 -0.61 -0.99 1.16
N GLU A 71 0.27 -1.68 1.92
CA GLU A 71 0.44 -3.14 1.85
C GLU A 71 -0.89 -3.84 2.15
N CYS A 72 -1.51 -3.46 3.26
CA CYS A 72 -2.76 -4.03 3.70
C CYS A 72 -3.92 -3.75 2.73
N GLN A 73 -3.97 -2.52 2.19
CA GLN A 73 -4.97 -2.14 1.21
C GLN A 73 -4.83 -2.93 -0.09
N VAL A 74 -3.60 -3.15 -0.58
CA VAL A 74 -3.40 -3.89 -1.84
C VAL A 74 -3.81 -5.36 -1.68
N ASP A 75 -3.59 -5.96 -0.51
CA ASP A 75 -4.06 -7.31 -0.23
C ASP A 75 -5.58 -7.40 -0.28
N CYS A 76 -6.29 -6.47 0.37
CA CYS A 76 -7.75 -6.41 0.29
C CYS A 76 -8.23 -6.24 -1.16
N VAL A 77 -7.59 -5.38 -1.94
CA VAL A 77 -7.94 -5.14 -3.34
C VAL A 77 -7.72 -6.37 -4.20
N ASN A 78 -6.60 -7.09 -4.02
CA ASN A 78 -6.33 -8.34 -4.72
C ASN A 78 -7.40 -9.41 -4.40
N LEU A 79 -7.84 -9.50 -3.14
CA LEU A 79 -8.80 -10.51 -2.69
C LEU A 79 -10.25 -10.19 -3.10
N LEU A 80 -10.63 -8.91 -3.09
CA LEU A 80 -12.01 -8.47 -3.26
C LEU A 80 -12.34 -8.05 -4.68
N ILE A 81 -11.43 -7.34 -5.34
CA ILE A 81 -11.67 -6.69 -6.63
C ILE A 81 -10.45 -6.86 -7.56
N PRO A 82 -10.02 -8.09 -7.87
CA PRO A 82 -8.86 -8.35 -8.72
C PRO A 82 -9.07 -7.90 -10.16
N GLY A 83 -7.98 -7.58 -10.85
CA GLY A 83 -7.95 -7.28 -12.28
C GLY A 83 -6.81 -6.30 -12.65
N PRO A 84 -6.78 -5.81 -13.90
CA PRO A 84 -5.68 -5.02 -14.41
C PRO A 84 -5.59 -3.63 -13.76
N VAL A 85 -4.38 -3.07 -13.76
CA VAL A 85 -4.08 -1.69 -13.35
C VAL A 85 -3.03 -1.07 -14.26
N ASP A 86 -3.26 0.17 -14.65
CA ASP A 86 -2.26 1.01 -15.29
C ASP A 86 -1.36 1.68 -14.23
N LEU A 87 -0.06 1.44 -14.34
CA LEU A 87 0.94 2.09 -13.50
C LEU A 87 1.27 3.49 -14.00
N LEU A 88 1.46 4.40 -13.05
CA LEU A 88 1.97 5.72 -13.34
C LEU A 88 3.46 5.66 -13.68
N ALA A 89 3.84 6.41 -14.72
CA ALA A 89 5.24 6.65 -15.03
C ALA A 89 5.75 7.81 -14.17
N PRO A 90 7.00 7.76 -13.67
CA PRO A 90 7.57 8.87 -12.92
C PRO A 90 7.68 10.12 -13.80
N ALA A 91 7.38 11.29 -13.23
CA ALA A 91 7.62 12.54 -13.92
C ALA A 91 9.14 12.71 -14.17
N SER A 92 9.51 13.12 -15.38
CA SER A 92 10.90 13.51 -15.65
C SER A 92 11.24 14.78 -14.87
N ALA A 93 12.27 14.70 -14.04
CA ALA A 93 12.86 15.89 -13.45
C ALA A 93 13.56 16.72 -14.53
N LEU A 94 13.34 18.04 -14.51
CA LEU A 94 14.14 18.98 -15.30
C LEU A 94 15.40 19.31 -14.50
N ALA A 95 16.56 19.16 -15.14
CA ALA A 95 17.83 19.58 -14.55
C ALA A 95 17.90 21.12 -14.51
N LEU A 96 18.24 21.65 -13.33
CA LEU A 96 18.48 23.08 -13.09
C LEU A 96 19.96 23.28 -12.73
N ASP A 97 20.39 24.54 -12.63
CA ASP A 97 21.79 24.91 -12.36
C ASP A 97 22.30 24.51 -10.96
N MET A 98 21.41 24.15 -10.03
CA MET A 98 21.72 23.78 -8.64
C MET A 98 21.11 22.41 -8.28
N PRO A 99 21.70 21.67 -7.32
CA PRO A 99 21.16 20.38 -6.88
C PRO A 99 19.69 20.50 -6.47
N SER A 100 18.85 19.68 -7.10
CA SER A 100 17.42 19.62 -6.90
C SER A 100 17.06 18.99 -5.55
N GLN A 101 15.80 19.16 -5.13
CA GLN A 101 15.28 18.52 -3.92
C GLN A 101 15.47 16.99 -3.94
N PRO A 102 15.18 16.25 -5.03
CA PRO A 102 15.50 14.83 -5.13
C PRO A 102 17.00 14.52 -4.97
N GLU A 103 17.89 15.31 -5.54
CA GLU A 103 19.34 15.08 -5.44
C GLU A 103 19.85 15.23 -4.00
N LEU A 104 19.35 16.23 -3.26
CA LEU A 104 19.69 16.41 -1.85
C LEU A 104 19.19 15.24 -0.99
N ILE A 105 17.95 14.79 -1.21
CA ILE A 105 17.35 13.66 -0.49
C ILE A 105 18.10 12.36 -0.81
N GLN A 106 18.44 12.15 -2.09
CA GLN A 106 19.22 11.02 -2.56
C GLN A 106 20.60 10.98 -1.90
N SER A 107 21.32 12.11 -1.85
CA SER A 107 22.62 12.18 -1.20
C SER A 107 22.57 11.76 0.28
N VAL A 108 21.56 12.21 1.04
CA VAL A 108 21.40 11.81 2.44
C VAL A 108 21.05 10.33 2.58
N ARG A 109 20.16 9.81 1.71
CA ARG A 109 19.82 8.38 1.69
C ARG A 109 21.05 7.52 1.44
N ASP A 110 21.86 7.89 0.45
CA ASP A 110 23.05 7.12 0.05
C ASP A 110 24.08 7.12 1.19
N TYR A 111 24.34 8.27 1.82
CA TYR A 111 25.16 8.32 3.04
C TYR A 111 24.63 7.42 4.17
N LEU A 112 23.32 7.43 4.44
CA LEU A 112 22.75 6.58 5.49
C LEU A 112 22.95 5.09 5.20
N ARG A 113 22.82 4.69 3.94
CA ARG A 113 22.85 3.29 3.51
C ARG A 113 24.27 2.75 3.35
N ASP A 114 25.13 3.54 2.72
CA ASP A 114 26.42 3.09 2.25
C ASP A 114 27.52 3.40 3.27
N ASP A 115 27.38 4.46 4.07
CA ASP A 115 28.36 4.84 5.09
C ASP A 115 27.84 4.62 6.52
N ALA A 116 26.75 5.29 6.90
CA ALA A 116 26.30 5.32 8.30
C ALA A 116 25.94 3.91 8.80
N MET A 117 25.23 3.13 8.00
CA MET A 117 24.88 1.74 8.37
C MET A 117 26.10 0.84 8.56
N GLN A 118 27.23 1.08 7.89
CA GLN A 118 28.45 0.28 8.08
C GLN A 118 29.17 0.62 9.39
N ASN A 119 29.01 1.86 9.86
CA ASN A 119 29.72 2.40 11.02
C ASN A 119 28.87 2.43 12.31
N LEU A 120 27.55 2.23 12.20
CA LEU A 120 26.63 2.14 13.32
C LEU A 120 26.37 0.68 13.72
N GLN A 121 25.94 0.46 14.96
CA GLN A 121 25.58 -0.87 15.48
C GLN A 121 24.23 -0.85 16.20
N GLY A 122 23.65 -2.04 16.37
CA GLY A 122 22.42 -2.24 17.14
C GLY A 122 21.26 -1.36 16.67
N ARG A 123 20.59 -0.69 17.63
CA ARG A 123 19.41 0.13 17.34
C ARG A 123 19.70 1.28 16.38
N SER A 124 20.84 1.96 16.51
CA SER A 124 21.17 3.09 15.64
C SER A 124 21.37 2.67 14.18
N GLN A 125 22.00 1.50 13.94
CA GLN A 125 22.14 0.95 12.60
C GLN A 125 20.77 0.65 11.96
N PHE A 126 19.87 0.07 12.75
CA PHE A 126 18.51 -0.21 12.29
C PHE A 126 17.72 1.07 12.00
N LEU A 127 17.81 2.10 12.84
CA LEU A 127 17.14 3.39 12.60
C LEU A 127 17.70 4.10 11.36
N ALA A 128 19.01 3.98 11.08
CA ALA A 128 19.59 4.49 9.84
C ALA A 128 18.99 3.81 8.60
N ARG A 129 18.77 2.49 8.65
CA ARG A 129 18.07 1.75 7.58
C ARG A 129 16.63 2.23 7.40
N VAL A 130 15.90 2.42 8.50
CA VAL A 130 14.51 2.92 8.48
C VAL A 130 14.44 4.34 7.90
N ALA A 131 15.37 5.21 8.28
CA ALA A 131 15.48 6.55 7.73
C ALA A 131 15.77 6.53 6.23
N GLY A 132 16.74 5.71 5.77
CA GLY A 132 17.03 5.53 4.35
C GLY A 132 15.81 5.06 3.55
N ASN A 133 15.08 4.06 4.06
CA ASN A 133 13.84 3.58 3.43
C ASN A 133 12.76 4.67 3.34
N SER A 134 12.68 5.53 4.36
CA SER A 134 11.73 6.66 4.37
C SER A 134 12.11 7.71 3.33
N LEU A 135 13.40 8.01 3.14
CA LEU A 135 13.85 8.92 2.08
C LEU A 135 13.61 8.35 0.68
N ASP A 136 13.80 7.04 0.50
CA ASP A 136 13.44 6.32 -0.74
C ASP A 136 11.94 6.49 -1.08
N MET A 137 11.08 6.44 -0.06
CA MET A 137 9.65 6.67 -0.22
C MET A 137 9.36 8.12 -0.63
N VAL A 138 10.00 9.10 0.01
CA VAL A 138 9.86 10.52 -0.34
C VAL A 138 10.31 10.78 -1.78
N LEU A 139 11.41 10.17 -2.24
CA LEU A 139 11.86 10.31 -3.63
C LEU A 139 10.80 9.81 -4.62
N ARG A 140 10.16 8.67 -4.34
CA ARG A 140 9.06 8.16 -5.17
C ARG A 140 7.82 9.04 -5.08
N GLU A 141 7.52 9.59 -3.91
CA GLU A 141 6.40 10.51 -3.71
C GLU A 141 6.60 11.82 -4.50
N LEU A 142 7.82 12.35 -4.55
CA LEU A 142 8.16 13.49 -5.40
C LEU A 142 8.00 13.16 -6.90
N ALA A 143 8.34 11.94 -7.31
CA ALA A 143 8.27 11.53 -8.71
C ALA A 143 6.85 11.18 -9.19
N LEU A 144 5.99 10.63 -8.31
CA LEU A 144 4.70 10.02 -8.66
C LEU A 144 3.49 10.64 -7.95
N GLY A 145 3.67 11.21 -6.76
CA GLY A 145 2.57 11.61 -5.87
C GLY A 145 1.64 12.65 -6.47
N GLY A 146 2.19 13.67 -7.14
CA GLY A 146 1.38 14.70 -7.80
C GLY A 146 0.50 14.12 -8.91
N GLN A 147 1.06 13.27 -9.76
CA GLN A 147 0.30 12.60 -10.83
C GLN A 147 -0.72 11.61 -10.24
N HIS A 148 -0.35 10.91 -9.17
CA HIS A 148 -1.23 9.98 -8.48
C HIS A 148 -2.51 10.67 -7.99
N GLN A 149 -2.36 11.79 -7.28
CA GLN A 149 -3.48 12.58 -6.78
C GLN A 149 -4.31 13.19 -7.92
N ALA A 150 -3.66 13.68 -8.98
CA ALA A 150 -4.34 14.25 -10.14
C ALA A 150 -5.22 13.22 -10.87
N MET A 151 -4.69 12.02 -11.10
CA MET A 151 -5.41 10.93 -11.76
C MET A 151 -6.57 10.40 -10.92
N GLU A 152 -6.38 10.29 -9.60
CA GLU A 152 -7.48 9.93 -8.68
C GLU A 152 -8.60 10.97 -8.72
N THR A 153 -8.23 12.24 -8.62
CA THR A 153 -9.19 13.36 -8.69
C THR A 153 -9.94 13.34 -10.02
N GLN A 154 -9.25 13.14 -11.14
CA GLN A 154 -9.86 13.07 -12.46
C GLN A 154 -10.87 11.92 -12.55
N ARG A 155 -10.53 10.72 -12.05
CA ARG A 155 -11.44 9.56 -12.03
C ARG A 155 -12.72 9.86 -11.25
N LEU A 156 -12.61 10.43 -10.04
CA LEU A 156 -13.77 10.73 -9.20
C LEU A 156 -14.61 11.88 -9.75
N ARG A 157 -13.98 12.93 -10.29
CA ARG A 157 -14.69 14.04 -10.94
C ARG A 157 -15.50 13.56 -12.13
N ARG A 158 -14.92 12.67 -12.95
CA ARG A 158 -15.61 12.04 -14.08
C ARG A 158 -16.77 11.15 -13.62
N TYR A 159 -16.57 10.34 -12.58
CA TYR A 159 -17.61 9.45 -12.07
C TYR A 159 -18.81 10.22 -11.52
N TYR A 160 -18.56 11.30 -10.78
CA TYR A 160 -19.59 12.08 -10.12
C TYR A 160 -20.13 13.28 -10.91
N ASP A 161 -19.58 13.53 -12.10
CA ASP A 161 -19.80 14.77 -12.86
C ASP A 161 -19.68 16.02 -11.96
N ALA A 162 -18.54 16.11 -11.26
CA ALA A 162 -18.32 17.11 -10.23
C ALA A 162 -16.93 17.75 -10.36
N THR A 163 -16.76 18.97 -9.83
CA THR A 163 -15.48 19.69 -9.80
C THR A 163 -14.92 19.86 -8.39
N ALA A 164 -15.50 19.16 -7.41
CA ALA A 164 -15.12 19.25 -6.00
C ALA A 164 -13.63 18.88 -5.75
N PRO A 165 -13.05 19.34 -4.63
CA PRO A 165 -11.75 18.88 -4.14
C PRO A 165 -11.72 17.36 -3.88
N LEU A 166 -10.53 16.76 -3.96
CA LEU A 166 -10.35 15.32 -3.78
C LEU A 166 -10.88 14.81 -2.43
N GLY A 167 -10.66 15.56 -1.35
CA GLY A 167 -11.13 15.18 -0.01
C GLY A 167 -12.65 14.99 0.03
N ASP A 168 -13.39 15.93 -0.55
CA ASP A 168 -14.86 15.87 -0.60
C ASP A 168 -15.35 14.72 -1.47
N LEU A 169 -14.68 14.47 -2.60
CA LEU A 169 -14.98 13.36 -3.49
C LEU A 169 -14.75 11.99 -2.81
N ARG A 170 -13.66 11.84 -2.04
CA ARG A 170 -13.38 10.64 -1.24
C ARG A 170 -14.41 10.42 -0.14
N ALA A 171 -14.82 11.49 0.54
CA ALA A 171 -15.86 11.44 1.57
C ALA A 171 -17.20 11.01 0.97
N ARG A 172 -17.57 11.59 -0.17
CA ARG A 172 -18.78 11.21 -0.92
C ARG A 172 -18.74 9.74 -1.35
N LEU A 173 -17.63 9.26 -1.91
CA LEU A 173 -17.50 7.86 -2.31
C LEU A 173 -17.63 6.91 -1.12
N SER A 174 -16.98 7.21 -0.01
CA SER A 174 -17.10 6.42 1.21
C SER A 174 -18.55 6.34 1.70
N GLU A 175 -19.29 7.45 1.68
CA GLU A 175 -20.69 7.48 2.10
C GLU A 175 -21.63 6.77 1.12
N ASP A 176 -21.44 6.99 -0.19
CA ASP A 176 -22.25 6.34 -1.21
C ASP A 176 -22.04 4.81 -1.21
N LEU A 177 -20.81 4.32 -0.95
CA LEU A 177 -20.53 2.90 -0.75
C LEU A 177 -21.17 2.36 0.53
N ARG A 178 -21.06 3.09 1.64
CA ARG A 178 -21.63 2.69 2.94
C ARG A 178 -23.15 2.58 2.88
N THR A 179 -23.81 3.50 2.20
CA THR A 179 -25.28 3.56 2.07
C THR A 179 -25.82 2.70 0.94
N GLY A 180 -24.95 2.06 0.14
CA GLY A 180 -25.34 1.24 -1.00
C GLY A 180 -25.85 2.03 -2.21
N LYS A 181 -25.67 3.37 -2.22
CA LYS A 181 -26.01 4.22 -3.36
C LYS A 181 -25.11 3.96 -4.57
N VAL A 182 -23.86 3.58 -4.32
CA VAL A 182 -22.97 2.98 -5.31
C VAL A 182 -22.97 1.47 -5.08
N PRO A 183 -23.39 0.64 -6.06
CA PRO A 183 -23.36 -0.81 -5.89
C PRO A 183 -21.91 -1.31 -5.85
N LEU A 184 -21.63 -2.32 -5.01
CA LEU A 184 -20.28 -2.90 -4.92
C LEU A 184 -19.82 -3.58 -6.22
N SER A 185 -20.77 -3.92 -7.11
CA SER A 185 -20.53 -4.45 -8.45
C SER A 185 -20.20 -3.38 -9.49
N ASP A 186 -20.12 -2.09 -9.12
CA ASP A 186 -19.75 -1.03 -10.05
C ASP A 186 -18.28 -1.17 -10.47
N GLU A 187 -18.06 -1.70 -11.67
CA GLU A 187 -16.73 -1.95 -12.23
C GLU A 187 -15.88 -0.68 -12.35
N THR A 188 -16.50 0.49 -12.57
CA THR A 188 -15.77 1.76 -12.66
C THR A 188 -15.19 2.14 -11.30
N ILE A 189 -15.96 1.93 -10.23
CA ILE A 189 -15.49 2.16 -8.86
C ILE A 189 -14.47 1.11 -8.42
N GLN A 190 -14.67 -0.16 -8.77
CA GLN A 190 -13.67 -1.20 -8.50
C GLN A 190 -12.33 -0.87 -9.18
N GLN A 191 -12.35 -0.49 -10.47
CA GLN A 191 -11.16 -0.07 -11.19
C GLN A 191 -10.54 1.19 -10.56
N HIS A 192 -11.35 2.16 -10.15
CA HIS A 192 -10.88 3.35 -9.45
C HIS A 192 -10.13 3.01 -8.16
N LEU A 193 -10.75 2.22 -7.27
CA LEU A 193 -10.16 1.82 -5.98
C LEU A 193 -8.86 1.04 -6.18
N ARG A 194 -8.86 0.09 -7.13
CA ARG A 194 -7.68 -0.71 -7.48
C ARG A 194 -6.54 0.18 -7.97
N ALA A 195 -6.82 1.06 -8.94
CA ALA A 195 -5.81 1.97 -9.49
C ALA A 195 -5.25 2.92 -8.43
N THR A 196 -6.07 3.38 -7.49
CA THR A 196 -5.64 4.24 -6.39
C THR A 196 -4.72 3.47 -5.44
N VAL A 197 -5.13 2.30 -4.98
CA VAL A 197 -4.33 1.50 -4.01
C VAL A 197 -3.01 1.01 -4.62
N VAL A 198 -3.05 0.48 -5.84
CA VAL A 198 -1.85 -0.11 -6.48
C VAL A 198 -0.80 0.95 -6.81
N ASN A 199 -1.21 2.15 -7.24
CA ASN A 199 -0.27 3.23 -7.46
C ASN A 199 0.25 3.84 -6.15
N GLN A 200 -0.53 3.81 -5.06
CA GLN A 200 -0.06 4.24 -3.74
C GLN A 200 1.01 3.29 -3.18
N ILE A 201 0.81 1.97 -3.27
CA ILE A 201 1.84 1.02 -2.81
C ILE A 201 3.10 1.03 -3.69
N ALA A 202 2.99 1.40 -4.98
CA ALA A 202 4.17 1.62 -5.82
C ALA A 202 5.08 2.74 -5.27
N ILE A 203 4.49 3.74 -4.59
CA ILE A 203 5.22 4.80 -3.89
C ILE A 203 5.75 4.29 -2.55
N ASP A 204 4.91 3.64 -1.76
CA ASP A 204 5.26 3.29 -0.38
C ASP A 204 6.20 2.08 -0.31
N GLN A 205 5.83 0.97 -0.95
CA GLN A 205 6.42 -0.36 -0.77
C GLN A 205 6.49 -1.16 -2.11
N PRO A 206 7.25 -0.69 -3.12
CA PRO A 206 7.26 -1.29 -4.48
C PRO A 206 7.81 -2.73 -4.54
N ASN A 207 8.42 -3.23 -3.47
CA ASN A 207 8.93 -4.59 -3.41
C ASN A 207 7.96 -5.58 -2.76
N TYR A 208 6.84 -5.09 -2.21
CA TYR A 208 5.85 -5.91 -1.52
C TYR A 208 5.23 -6.95 -2.45
N SER A 209 5.00 -8.17 -1.94
CA SER A 209 4.46 -9.27 -2.72
C SER A 209 3.05 -8.99 -3.23
N GLY A 210 2.21 -8.34 -2.41
CA GLY A 210 0.86 -7.93 -2.81
C GLY A 210 0.85 -6.93 -3.98
N PHE A 211 1.85 -6.05 -4.07
CA PHE A 211 2.00 -5.17 -5.24
C PHE A 211 2.32 -5.96 -6.50
N LYS A 212 3.30 -6.86 -6.43
CA LYS A 212 3.67 -7.74 -7.55
C LYS A 212 2.49 -8.61 -8.01
N ARG A 213 1.67 -9.08 -7.07
CA ARG A 213 0.42 -9.82 -7.36
C ARG A 213 -0.59 -8.94 -8.10
N ALA A 214 -0.77 -7.70 -7.67
CA ALA A 214 -1.67 -6.77 -8.35
C ALA A 214 -1.26 -6.51 -9.81
N LEU A 215 0.05 -6.41 -10.08
CA LEU A 215 0.56 -6.28 -11.46
C LEU A 215 0.31 -7.51 -12.33
N ALA A 216 0.18 -8.70 -11.71
CA ALA A 216 -0.19 -9.93 -12.39
C ALA A 216 -1.71 -10.11 -12.55
N GLY A 217 -2.52 -9.10 -12.22
CA GLY A 217 -3.98 -9.14 -12.34
C GLY A 217 -4.73 -9.58 -11.07
N GLY A 218 -4.03 -9.76 -9.94
CA GLY A 218 -4.65 -9.89 -8.62
C GLY A 218 -5.29 -11.24 -8.28
N SER A 219 -5.35 -12.21 -9.21
CA SER A 219 -6.03 -13.50 -8.94
C SER A 219 -5.32 -14.35 -7.89
N LEU A 220 -6.11 -14.92 -6.98
CA LEU A 220 -5.78 -16.15 -6.29
C LEU A 220 -6.59 -17.26 -6.96
N ASP A 221 -5.91 -18.26 -7.51
CA ASP A 221 -6.54 -19.55 -7.75
C ASP A 221 -6.64 -20.22 -6.38
N PHE A 222 -7.86 -20.26 -5.81
CA PHE A 222 -8.20 -21.08 -4.65
C PHE A 222 -8.50 -22.50 -5.09
#